data_AF-A0A0P7BHX8-F1
#
_entry.id   AF-A0A0P7BHX8-F1
#
_cell.length_a   1.000
_cell.length_b   1.000
_cell.length_c   1.000
_cell.angle_alpha   90.00
_cell.angle_beta   90.00
_cell.angle_gamma   90.00
#
_symmetry.space_group_name_H-M   'P 1'
#
loop_
_entity.id
_entity.type
_entity.pdbx_description
1 polymer ?
#
loop_
_entity_poly.entity_id
_entity_poly.type
_entity_poly.pdbx_seq_one_letter_code
_entity_poly.pdbx_strand_id
1 'polypeptide(L)'
;MAATHYDVLVIGSGQSGNPVAKAFAKAGRKTAVVERTALGGTCVNVGCTPTKTIISSGRAAYLARRGADFGVNIGDGPVTADMARVRERKRDIVQQWNSGSVRGLQAAGVDVLMGNASFVGDRKLKVALNDGGEKEVSAETVFLNVGERASRPEIPGLEDVDPARVLDSTSILELDEVPKHLVVMGGGYIGLEFGQLFRRLGADVTIVQRAKQLVPREDEDVAECMRNILVQDGITVHLSSTVRSISSTKGARPFVVHAQSSSYTQPGTDTKKSKRYGPNSKYGHNSVVIMSNAGWQESQEALKDPESQSRNFWLSSLAGDGQSHIVVDEKLQTTAAGVYALGDSHGGPAFTHMSYDDFRIIRNNCLSDHMPSTTPSMATTQVSRSRVLVPYCMYTDPQLAHVGLHARDLNGGAREVKTAKMPMSYVARALETDEPRGMMKATVDAKTGEILGFTCLGMEGGEIMSIVQTAMMGELKWWDLEAAVWAHPTLAESLNNLWGYLE
;
A
#
# COMPACT_ATOMS: atom_id res chain seq x y z
N MET A 1 0.01 -42.37 -0.03
CA MET A 1 1.30 -42.14 0.66
C MET A 1 1.00 -41.62 2.06
N ALA A 2 1.82 -41.91 3.07
CA ALA A 2 1.57 -41.40 4.43
C ALA A 2 1.77 -39.88 4.47
N ALA A 3 0.84 -39.16 5.11
CA ALA A 3 0.91 -37.70 5.23
C ALA A 3 2.17 -37.27 6.01
N THR A 4 2.87 -36.24 5.51
CA THR A 4 4.03 -35.70 6.22
C THR A 4 3.57 -34.79 7.35
N HIS A 5 3.97 -35.10 8.58
CA HIS A 5 3.66 -34.27 9.74
C HIS A 5 4.71 -33.17 9.97
N TYR A 6 4.23 -31.98 10.32
CA TYR A 6 4.98 -30.80 10.75
C TYR A 6 4.43 -30.32 12.10
N ASP A 7 5.26 -29.67 12.90
CA ASP A 7 4.77 -28.98 14.09
C ASP A 7 4.04 -27.69 13.68
N VAL A 8 4.60 -27.01 12.67
CA VAL A 8 4.13 -25.71 12.18
C VAL A 8 4.06 -25.70 10.66
N LEU A 9 2.93 -25.25 10.13
CA LEU A 9 2.74 -25.00 8.70
C LEU A 9 2.36 -23.54 8.47
N VAL A 10 3.09 -22.86 7.60
CA VAL A 10 2.74 -21.50 7.16
C VAL A 10 2.27 -21.55 5.71
N ILE A 11 1.09 -21.01 5.42
CA ILE A 11 0.53 -20.94 4.07
C ILE A 11 0.62 -19.50 3.59
N GLY A 12 1.44 -19.28 2.56
CA GLY A 12 1.79 -17.96 2.05
C GLY A 12 3.06 -17.41 2.69
N SER A 13 3.95 -16.89 1.84
CA SER A 13 5.29 -16.42 2.21
C SER A 13 5.39 -14.89 2.34
N GLY A 14 4.29 -14.24 2.71
CA GLY A 14 4.23 -12.80 2.90
C GLY A 14 5.09 -12.30 4.07
N GLN A 15 4.87 -11.03 4.45
CA GLN A 15 5.80 -10.30 5.31
C GLN A 15 5.83 -10.81 6.76
N SER A 16 4.76 -11.44 7.25
CA SER A 16 4.78 -12.23 8.49
C SER A 16 5.16 -13.69 8.27
N GLY A 17 4.78 -14.30 7.15
CA GLY A 17 4.91 -15.74 6.92
C GLY A 17 6.35 -16.23 7.04
N ASN A 18 7.29 -15.61 6.32
CA ASN A 18 8.70 -16.02 6.37
C ASN A 18 9.35 -15.79 7.76
N PRO A 19 9.16 -14.64 8.44
CA PRO A 19 9.62 -14.46 9.81
C PRO A 19 9.05 -15.48 10.80
N VAL A 20 7.75 -15.78 10.75
CA VAL A 20 7.10 -16.79 11.59
C VAL A 20 7.76 -18.15 11.37
N ALA A 21 7.86 -18.61 10.12
CA ALA A 21 8.44 -19.91 9.81
C ALA A 21 9.87 -20.06 10.34
N LYS A 22 10.72 -19.02 10.14
CA LYS A 22 12.09 -19.01 10.65
C LYS A 22 12.16 -19.01 12.18
N ALA A 23 11.27 -18.29 12.85
CA ALA A 23 11.27 -18.22 14.32
C ALA A 23 10.92 -19.57 14.94
N PHE A 24 9.89 -20.25 14.43
CA PHE A 24 9.50 -21.58 14.91
C PHE A 24 10.57 -22.65 14.60
N ALA A 25 11.17 -22.62 13.41
CA ALA A 25 12.26 -23.53 13.09
C ALA A 25 13.49 -23.34 14.01
N LYS A 26 13.84 -22.08 14.32
CA LYS A 26 14.90 -21.76 15.29
C LYS A 26 14.56 -22.18 16.73
N ALA A 27 13.27 -22.26 17.06
CA ALA A 27 12.78 -22.83 18.31
C ALA A 27 12.71 -24.37 18.29
N GLY A 28 13.31 -25.03 17.28
CA GLY A 28 13.38 -26.48 17.19
C GLY A 28 12.11 -27.16 16.65
N ARG A 29 11.12 -26.39 16.18
CA ARG A 29 9.86 -26.94 15.65
C ARG A 29 10.03 -27.29 14.17
N LYS A 30 9.64 -28.51 13.77
CA LYS A 30 9.64 -28.95 12.38
C LYS A 30 8.63 -28.12 11.60
N THR A 31 9.14 -27.27 10.72
CA THR A 31 8.35 -26.18 10.11
C THR A 31 8.38 -26.26 8.58
N ALA A 32 7.23 -26.02 7.95
CA ALA A 32 7.14 -25.85 6.49
C ALA A 32 6.45 -24.54 6.09
N VAL A 33 6.82 -24.00 4.93
CA VAL A 33 6.11 -22.93 4.22
C VAL A 33 5.55 -23.51 2.92
N VAL A 34 4.27 -23.26 2.65
CA VAL A 34 3.65 -23.49 1.34
C VAL A 34 3.52 -22.16 0.62
N GLU A 35 4.10 -22.05 -0.58
CA GLU A 35 3.99 -20.88 -1.43
C GLU A 35 3.72 -21.31 -2.87
N ARG A 36 2.74 -20.72 -3.53
CA ARG A 36 2.36 -21.11 -4.89
C ARG A 36 3.12 -20.35 -5.98
N THR A 37 3.64 -19.17 -5.67
CA THR A 37 4.26 -18.25 -6.64
C THR A 37 5.74 -18.08 -6.35
N ALA A 38 6.14 -16.92 -5.85
CA ALA A 38 7.51 -16.60 -5.50
C ALA A 38 7.56 -16.22 -4.02
N LEU A 39 8.62 -16.66 -3.32
CA LEU A 39 8.81 -16.35 -1.91
C LEU A 39 8.87 -14.82 -1.66
N GLY A 40 8.30 -14.38 -0.54
CA GLY A 40 8.25 -12.97 -0.14
C GLY A 40 6.88 -12.31 -0.39
N GLY A 41 5.95 -13.02 -1.04
CA GLY A 41 4.59 -12.58 -1.28
C GLY A 41 4.47 -11.31 -2.13
N THR A 42 3.34 -10.62 -2.02
CA THR A 42 3.01 -9.44 -2.83
C THR A 42 4.03 -8.31 -2.70
N CYS A 43 4.39 -7.93 -1.47
CA CYS A 43 5.25 -6.77 -1.20
C CYS A 43 6.62 -6.84 -1.91
N VAL A 44 7.26 -8.01 -1.93
CA VAL A 44 8.57 -8.21 -2.57
C VAL A 44 8.42 -8.36 -4.08
N ASN A 45 7.44 -9.12 -4.55
CA ASN A 45 7.41 -9.57 -5.94
C ASN A 45 6.63 -8.64 -6.87
N VAL A 46 5.49 -8.10 -6.41
CA VAL A 46 4.50 -7.40 -7.26
C VAL A 46 3.84 -6.19 -6.56
N GLY A 47 4.48 -5.66 -5.53
CA GLY A 47 3.93 -4.60 -4.67
C GLY A 47 4.98 -3.55 -4.31
N CYS A 48 5.23 -3.36 -3.02
CA CYS A 48 6.06 -2.25 -2.51
C CYS A 48 7.45 -2.18 -3.16
N THR A 49 8.22 -3.27 -3.13
CA THR A 49 9.60 -3.29 -3.64
C THR A 49 9.69 -2.88 -5.11
N PRO A 50 8.98 -3.53 -6.05
CA PRO A 50 9.06 -3.17 -7.45
C PRO A 50 8.47 -1.78 -7.72
N THR A 51 7.34 -1.42 -7.10
CA THR A 51 6.72 -0.10 -7.29
C THR A 51 7.64 1.03 -6.85
N LYS A 52 8.25 0.94 -5.65
CA LYS A 52 9.14 1.98 -5.12
C LYS A 52 10.44 2.06 -5.94
N THR A 53 10.89 0.92 -6.46
CA THR A 53 12.03 0.87 -7.39
C THR A 53 11.77 1.66 -8.66
N ILE A 54 10.62 1.47 -9.31
CA ILE A 54 10.31 2.19 -10.57
C ILE A 54 9.87 3.64 -10.33
N ILE A 55 9.24 3.97 -9.19
CA ILE A 55 9.01 5.36 -8.75
C ILE A 55 10.32 6.14 -8.69
N SER A 56 11.38 5.53 -8.14
CA SER A 56 12.72 6.13 -8.14
C SER A 56 13.23 6.40 -9.57
N SER A 57 13.02 5.49 -10.52
CA SER A 57 13.35 5.73 -11.94
C SER A 57 12.53 6.90 -12.53
N GLY A 58 11.23 6.99 -12.21
CA GLY A 58 10.37 8.09 -12.62
C GLY A 58 10.82 9.44 -12.05
N ARG A 59 11.22 9.48 -10.77
CA ARG A 59 11.81 10.68 -10.14
C ARG A 59 13.12 11.10 -10.82
N ALA A 60 13.99 10.15 -11.16
CA ALA A 60 15.22 10.45 -11.91
C ALA A 60 14.92 11.08 -13.28
N ALA A 61 13.95 10.54 -14.04
CA ALA A 61 13.53 11.13 -15.31
C ALA A 61 12.92 12.53 -15.16
N TYR A 62 12.16 12.76 -14.07
CA TYR A 62 11.62 14.06 -13.73
C TYR A 62 12.72 15.08 -13.42
N LEU A 63 13.68 14.75 -12.56
CA LEU A 63 14.78 15.64 -12.21
C LEU A 63 15.69 15.92 -13.42
N ALA A 64 15.94 14.93 -14.27
CA ALA A 64 16.69 15.14 -15.51
C ALA A 64 16.02 16.19 -16.41
N ARG A 65 14.69 16.14 -16.59
CA ARG A 65 13.95 17.16 -17.34
C ARG A 65 14.00 18.55 -16.70
N ARG A 66 14.12 18.59 -15.37
CA ARG A 66 14.29 19.83 -14.60
C ARG A 66 15.74 20.26 -14.46
N GLY A 67 16.70 19.58 -15.11
CA GLY A 67 18.13 19.87 -14.94
C GLY A 67 18.49 21.35 -15.10
N ALA A 68 17.85 22.04 -16.06
CA ALA A 68 18.04 23.47 -16.29
C ALA A 68 17.66 24.35 -15.08
N ASP A 69 16.66 23.97 -14.28
CA ASP A 69 16.27 24.67 -13.04
C ASP A 69 17.44 24.66 -12.03
N PHE A 70 18.28 23.63 -12.09
CA PHE A 70 19.48 23.44 -11.25
C PHE A 70 20.79 23.85 -11.95
N GLY A 71 20.72 24.47 -13.14
CA GLY A 71 21.91 24.82 -13.92
C GLY A 71 22.66 23.61 -14.53
N VAL A 72 22.00 22.45 -14.63
CA VAL A 72 22.55 21.23 -15.22
C VAL A 72 22.07 21.08 -16.67
N ASN A 73 23.01 21.16 -17.62
CA ASN A 73 22.74 20.97 -19.04
C ASN A 73 22.79 19.47 -19.41
N ILE A 74 21.70 18.96 -19.99
CA ILE A 74 21.54 17.54 -20.39
C ILE A 74 21.53 17.34 -21.91
N GLY A 75 21.92 18.36 -22.67
CA GLY A 75 21.91 18.39 -24.14
C GLY A 75 20.56 18.84 -24.74
N ASP A 76 20.48 18.87 -26.07
CA ASP A 76 19.35 19.43 -26.82
C ASP A 76 18.21 18.41 -27.11
N GLY A 77 18.40 17.14 -26.74
CA GLY A 77 17.45 16.07 -26.98
C GLY A 77 16.37 15.95 -25.88
N PRO A 78 15.21 15.35 -26.18
CA PRO A 78 14.20 15.07 -25.15
C PRO A 78 14.72 14.02 -24.16
N VAL A 79 14.43 14.22 -22.87
CA VAL A 79 14.65 13.17 -21.86
C VAL A 79 13.59 12.09 -22.01
N THR A 80 14.02 10.90 -22.43
CA THR A 80 13.16 9.73 -22.60
C THR A 80 13.56 8.61 -21.64
N ALA A 81 12.58 7.87 -21.13
CA ALA A 81 12.85 6.68 -20.31
C ALA A 81 12.98 5.42 -21.19
N ASP A 82 14.05 4.65 -20.98
CA ASP A 82 14.16 3.28 -21.48
C ASP A 82 13.41 2.34 -20.54
N MET A 83 12.17 2.01 -20.89
CA MET A 83 11.31 1.20 -20.04
C MET A 83 11.75 -0.26 -19.94
N ALA A 84 12.43 -0.81 -20.95
CA ALA A 84 13.01 -2.14 -20.85
C ALA A 84 14.07 -2.18 -19.76
N ARG A 85 14.96 -1.17 -19.71
CA ARG A 85 15.98 -1.05 -18.65
C ARG A 85 15.40 -0.73 -17.27
N VAL A 86 14.34 0.08 -17.20
CA VAL A 86 13.61 0.33 -15.94
C VAL A 86 13.02 -0.97 -15.40
N ARG A 87 12.40 -1.78 -16.27
CA ARG A 87 11.83 -3.09 -15.93
C ARG A 87 12.92 -4.06 -15.47
N GLU A 88 14.05 -4.12 -16.17
CA GLU A 88 15.19 -4.98 -15.83
C GLU A 88 15.77 -4.62 -14.45
N ARG A 89 16.08 -3.34 -14.20
CA ARG A 89 16.54 -2.87 -12.88
C ARG A 89 15.59 -3.29 -11.75
N LYS A 90 14.28 -3.21 -11.99
CA LYS A 90 13.26 -3.68 -11.04
C LYS A 90 13.33 -5.19 -10.83
N ARG A 91 13.46 -5.98 -11.90
CA ARG A 91 13.57 -7.44 -11.80
C ARG A 91 14.82 -7.87 -11.04
N ASP A 92 15.96 -7.20 -11.24
CA ASP A 92 17.20 -7.48 -10.52
C ASP A 92 17.03 -7.30 -9.00
N ILE A 93 16.41 -6.19 -8.59
CA ILE A 93 16.13 -5.92 -7.18
C ILE A 93 15.17 -6.98 -6.64
N VAL A 94 14.05 -7.26 -7.31
CA VAL A 94 13.10 -8.29 -6.87
C VAL A 94 13.79 -9.65 -6.73
N GLN A 95 14.64 -10.04 -7.69
CA GLN A 95 15.39 -11.29 -7.65
C GLN A 95 16.36 -11.34 -6.45
N GLN A 96 17.03 -10.24 -6.14
CA GLN A 96 17.92 -10.15 -4.98
C GLN A 96 17.17 -10.41 -3.66
N TRP A 97 16.01 -9.78 -3.48
CA TRP A 97 15.17 -9.94 -2.27
C TRP A 97 14.53 -11.33 -2.18
N ASN A 98 14.02 -11.85 -3.30
CA ASN A 98 13.46 -13.19 -3.38
C ASN A 98 14.52 -14.25 -3.04
N SER A 99 15.71 -14.15 -3.63
CA SER A 99 16.83 -15.05 -3.34
C SER A 99 17.27 -14.98 -1.88
N GLY A 100 17.21 -13.80 -1.27
CA GLY A 100 17.44 -13.63 0.17
C GLY A 100 16.41 -14.36 1.04
N SER A 101 15.15 -14.35 0.63
CA SER A 101 14.07 -15.10 1.31
C SER A 101 14.28 -16.61 1.22
N VAL A 102 14.63 -17.13 0.03
CA VAL A 102 14.97 -18.55 -0.19
C VAL A 102 16.10 -18.98 0.75
N ARG A 103 17.24 -18.28 0.70
CA ARG A 103 18.40 -18.58 1.54
C ARG A 103 18.05 -18.51 3.03
N GLY A 104 17.25 -17.54 3.44
CA GLY A 104 16.85 -17.34 4.83
C GLY A 104 15.99 -18.48 5.38
N LEU A 105 15.09 -19.06 4.57
CA LEU A 105 14.29 -20.22 4.97
C LEU A 105 15.15 -21.50 5.01
N GLN A 106 15.98 -21.71 3.99
CA GLN A 106 16.89 -22.86 3.93
C GLN A 106 17.87 -22.88 5.11
N ALA A 107 18.50 -21.75 5.42
CA ALA A 107 19.43 -21.62 6.55
C ALA A 107 18.74 -21.84 7.91
N ALA A 108 17.42 -21.63 8.00
CA ALA A 108 16.65 -21.91 9.20
C ALA A 108 16.15 -23.36 9.28
N GLY A 109 16.39 -24.20 8.26
CA GLY A 109 15.89 -25.57 8.20
C GLY A 109 14.39 -25.68 7.94
N VAL A 110 13.80 -24.67 7.29
CA VAL A 110 12.37 -24.67 6.93
C VAL A 110 12.16 -25.41 5.61
N ASP A 111 11.25 -26.37 5.59
CA ASP A 111 10.83 -27.03 4.36
C ASP A 111 10.02 -26.06 3.50
N VAL A 112 10.34 -25.95 2.21
CA VAL A 112 9.58 -25.11 1.27
C VAL A 112 8.84 -26.00 0.29
N LEU A 113 7.50 -25.91 0.30
CA LEU A 113 6.61 -26.64 -0.60
C LEU A 113 6.04 -25.66 -1.62
N MET A 114 6.55 -25.72 -2.84
CA MET A 114 6.07 -24.83 -3.91
C MET A 114 4.78 -25.41 -4.50
N GLY A 115 3.63 -24.82 -4.18
CA GLY A 115 2.34 -25.37 -4.58
C GLY A 115 1.12 -24.65 -3.98
N ASN A 116 -0.07 -25.10 -4.36
CA ASN A 116 -1.34 -24.62 -3.81
C ASN A 116 -1.80 -25.56 -2.69
N ALA A 117 -2.06 -25.00 -1.49
CA ALA A 117 -2.62 -25.74 -0.37
C ALA A 117 -4.14 -25.61 -0.30
N SER A 118 -4.82 -26.70 0.02
CA SER A 118 -6.23 -26.74 0.41
C SER A 118 -6.43 -27.62 1.64
N PHE A 119 -7.41 -27.29 2.48
CA PHE A 119 -7.75 -28.14 3.63
C PHE A 119 -8.51 -29.38 3.17
N VAL A 120 -8.16 -30.54 3.73
CA VAL A 120 -8.86 -31.83 3.52
C VAL A 120 -9.32 -32.46 4.84
N GLY A 121 -9.16 -31.74 5.94
CA GLY A 121 -9.63 -32.12 7.28
C GLY A 121 -9.04 -31.22 8.35
N ASP A 122 -9.46 -31.45 9.59
CA ASP A 122 -8.99 -30.69 10.75
C ASP A 122 -7.47 -30.87 10.88
N ARG A 123 -6.70 -29.81 10.56
CA ARG A 123 -5.23 -29.82 10.55
C ARG A 123 -4.57 -30.71 9.49
N LYS A 124 -5.30 -31.09 8.45
CA LYS A 124 -4.77 -31.82 7.29
C LYS A 124 -4.97 -31.02 6.01
N LEU A 125 -3.93 -30.95 5.20
CA LEU A 125 -3.92 -30.20 3.96
C LEU A 125 -3.37 -31.05 2.82
N LYS A 126 -3.87 -30.76 1.64
CA LYS A 126 -3.35 -31.26 0.38
C LYS A 126 -2.61 -30.13 -0.31
N VAL A 127 -1.37 -30.37 -0.73
CA VAL A 127 -0.55 -29.43 -1.49
C VAL A 127 -0.39 -29.97 -2.91
N ALA A 128 -1.04 -29.31 -3.88
CA ALA A 128 -0.79 -29.55 -5.29
C ALA A 128 0.51 -28.85 -5.70
N LEU A 129 1.56 -29.62 -5.96
CA LEU A 129 2.91 -29.10 -6.19
C LEU A 129 3.06 -28.52 -7.60
N ASN A 130 3.85 -27.45 -7.73
CA ASN A 130 4.06 -26.75 -8.99
C ASN A 130 4.84 -27.59 -10.03
N ASP A 131 5.69 -28.50 -9.58
CA ASP A 131 6.42 -29.46 -10.43
C ASP A 131 5.61 -30.72 -10.74
N GLY A 132 4.35 -30.77 -10.30
CA GLY A 132 3.43 -31.88 -10.52
C GLY A 132 3.32 -32.81 -9.31
N GLY A 133 2.20 -33.50 -9.23
CA GLY A 133 1.88 -34.37 -8.10
C GLY A 133 1.32 -33.62 -6.90
N GLU A 134 1.08 -34.39 -5.83
CA GLU A 134 0.35 -33.92 -4.66
C GLU A 134 1.00 -34.47 -3.39
N LYS A 135 1.03 -33.65 -2.34
CA LYS A 135 1.54 -34.03 -1.02
C LYS A 135 0.47 -33.78 0.03
N GLU A 136 0.16 -34.82 0.82
CA GLU A 136 -0.62 -34.64 2.04
C GLU A 136 0.29 -34.25 3.19
N VAL A 137 -0.10 -33.19 3.91
CA VAL A 137 0.60 -32.68 5.08
C VAL A 137 -0.36 -32.50 6.24
N SER A 138 0.17 -32.58 7.46
CA SER A 138 -0.58 -32.22 8.68
C SER A 138 0.27 -31.36 9.60
N ALA A 139 -0.36 -30.48 10.37
CA ALA A 139 0.35 -29.67 11.35
C ALA A 139 -0.46 -29.34 12.60
N GLU A 140 0.20 -29.29 13.75
CA GLU A 140 -0.45 -28.90 15.00
C GLU A 140 -0.86 -27.43 14.97
N THR A 141 0.02 -26.58 14.45
CA THR A 141 -0.19 -25.13 14.31
C THR A 141 -0.14 -24.73 12.84
N VAL A 142 -1.13 -23.96 12.38
CA VAL A 142 -1.21 -23.44 11.02
C VAL A 142 -1.31 -21.91 11.02
N PHE A 143 -0.46 -21.25 10.24
CA PHE A 143 -0.51 -19.81 10.01
C PHE A 143 -0.96 -19.51 8.58
N LEU A 144 -2.09 -18.85 8.44
CA LEU A 144 -2.64 -18.39 7.16
C LEU A 144 -2.10 -16.98 6.88
N ASN A 145 -1.16 -16.85 5.95
CA ASN A 145 -0.62 -15.57 5.49
C ASN A 145 -0.76 -15.42 3.97
N VAL A 146 -2.00 -15.61 3.51
CA VAL A 146 -2.33 -15.74 2.08
C VAL A 146 -2.60 -14.41 1.37
N GLY A 147 -2.63 -13.31 2.11
CA GLY A 147 -2.74 -11.93 1.58
C GLY A 147 -4.05 -11.63 0.83
N GLU A 148 -4.01 -10.55 0.06
CA GLU A 148 -5.09 -10.07 -0.81
C GLU A 148 -4.65 -9.98 -2.29
N ARG A 149 -5.61 -9.69 -3.18
CA ARG A 149 -5.36 -9.43 -4.60
C ARG A 149 -6.10 -8.19 -5.08
N ALA A 150 -5.68 -7.66 -6.23
CA ALA A 150 -6.48 -6.67 -6.94
C ALA A 150 -7.82 -7.31 -7.36
N SER A 151 -8.94 -6.66 -7.04
CA SER A 151 -10.23 -7.05 -7.62
C SER A 151 -10.24 -6.68 -9.10
N ARG A 152 -11.08 -7.29 -9.94
CA ARG A 152 -11.33 -6.82 -11.32
C ARG A 152 -12.74 -6.25 -11.40
N PRO A 153 -12.95 -4.99 -11.86
CA PRO A 153 -14.26 -4.40 -11.88
C PRO A 153 -15.06 -4.92 -13.08
N GLU A 154 -16.35 -5.12 -12.86
CA GLU A 154 -17.31 -5.45 -13.90
C GLU A 154 -17.68 -4.17 -14.66
N ILE A 155 -17.09 -3.97 -15.84
CA ILE A 155 -17.34 -2.82 -16.71
C ILE A 155 -17.72 -3.35 -18.09
N PRO A 156 -18.93 -3.06 -18.60
CA PRO A 156 -19.35 -3.48 -19.93
C PRO A 156 -18.34 -3.10 -21.04
N GLY A 157 -17.98 -4.07 -21.88
CA GLY A 157 -17.05 -3.92 -23.00
C GLY A 157 -15.57 -3.94 -22.61
N LEU A 158 -15.25 -4.22 -21.33
CA LEU A 158 -13.87 -4.41 -20.90
C LEU A 158 -13.26 -5.69 -21.47
N GLU A 159 -14.05 -6.75 -21.55
CA GLU A 159 -13.74 -8.04 -22.15
C GLU A 159 -13.35 -7.95 -23.63
N ASP A 160 -13.80 -6.90 -24.33
CA ASP A 160 -13.49 -6.64 -25.74
C ASP A 160 -12.16 -5.89 -25.94
N VAL A 161 -11.52 -5.44 -24.86
CA VAL A 161 -10.21 -4.78 -24.91
C VAL A 161 -9.11 -5.83 -24.87
N ASP A 162 -8.07 -5.63 -25.68
CA ASP A 162 -6.83 -6.42 -25.63
C ASP A 162 -6.35 -6.57 -24.17
N PRO A 163 -6.24 -7.80 -23.63
CA PRO A 163 -5.81 -8.04 -22.26
C PRO A 163 -4.47 -7.40 -21.91
N ALA A 164 -3.55 -7.23 -22.87
CA ALA A 164 -2.27 -6.56 -22.65
C ALA A 164 -2.42 -5.06 -22.34
N ARG A 165 -3.59 -4.48 -22.62
CA ARG A 165 -3.93 -3.08 -22.37
C ARG A 165 -4.84 -2.89 -21.17
N VAL A 166 -5.26 -3.97 -20.52
CA VAL A 166 -6.07 -3.98 -19.29
C VAL A 166 -5.14 -4.34 -18.15
N LEU A 167 -4.62 -3.32 -17.49
CA LEU A 167 -3.55 -3.49 -16.50
C LEU A 167 -4.10 -3.36 -15.08
N ASP A 168 -3.58 -4.20 -14.19
CA ASP A 168 -3.72 -4.12 -12.73
C ASP A 168 -2.39 -3.68 -12.08
N SER A 169 -2.32 -3.64 -10.75
CA SER A 169 -1.11 -3.24 -10.03
C SER A 169 0.09 -4.19 -10.23
N THR A 170 -0.14 -5.41 -10.73
CA THR A 170 0.90 -6.42 -10.97
C THR A 170 1.43 -6.32 -12.40
N SER A 171 0.54 -6.42 -13.39
CA SER A 171 0.85 -6.41 -14.82
C SER A 171 1.44 -5.08 -15.29
N ILE A 172 1.04 -3.95 -14.69
CA ILE A 172 1.64 -2.64 -15.02
C ILE A 172 3.14 -2.57 -14.71
N LEU A 173 3.63 -3.37 -13.77
CA LEU A 173 5.06 -3.44 -13.42
C LEU A 173 5.89 -4.15 -14.51
N GLU A 174 5.26 -4.82 -15.46
CA GLU A 174 5.93 -5.59 -16.52
C GLU A 174 5.94 -4.90 -17.88
N LEU A 175 5.40 -3.69 -18.00
CA LEU A 175 5.48 -2.90 -19.24
C LEU A 175 6.94 -2.65 -19.67
N ASP A 176 7.24 -2.88 -20.94
CA ASP A 176 8.52 -2.56 -21.60
C ASP A 176 8.52 -1.21 -22.32
N GLU A 177 7.36 -0.59 -22.47
CA GLU A 177 7.21 0.69 -23.14
C GLU A 177 6.40 1.66 -22.26
N VAL A 178 6.68 2.95 -22.38
CA VAL A 178 5.83 3.98 -21.78
C VAL A 178 4.56 4.07 -22.62
N PRO A 179 3.37 3.81 -22.04
CA PRO A 179 2.12 3.97 -22.78
C PRO A 179 1.94 5.45 -23.15
N LYS A 180 1.50 5.72 -24.38
CA LYS A 180 1.23 7.09 -24.82
C LYS A 180 0.24 7.81 -23.91
N HIS A 181 -0.80 7.09 -23.45
CA HIS A 181 -1.80 7.59 -22.52
C HIS A 181 -2.24 6.49 -21.57
N LEU A 182 -2.11 6.75 -20.27
CA LEU A 182 -2.61 5.95 -19.15
C LEU A 182 -3.93 6.49 -18.59
N VAL A 183 -4.98 5.69 -18.58
CA VAL A 183 -6.18 5.99 -17.76
C VAL A 183 -6.08 5.21 -16.46
N VAL A 184 -6.18 5.88 -15.32
CA VAL A 184 -6.20 5.26 -13.98
C VAL A 184 -7.62 5.38 -13.43
N MET A 185 -8.26 4.25 -13.19
CA MET A 185 -9.57 4.22 -12.52
C MET A 185 -9.38 4.05 -11.03
N GLY A 186 -9.73 5.07 -10.24
CA GLY A 186 -9.53 5.10 -8.79
C GLY A 186 -8.44 6.08 -8.37
N GLY A 187 -8.82 7.04 -7.53
CA GLY A 187 -7.93 8.04 -6.95
C GLY A 187 -7.40 7.67 -5.56
N GLY A 188 -7.19 6.38 -5.30
CA GLY A 188 -6.60 5.86 -4.06
C GLY A 188 -5.06 5.77 -4.14
N TYR A 189 -4.41 5.34 -3.05
CA TYR A 189 -2.95 5.40 -2.91
C TYR A 189 -2.18 4.75 -4.07
N ILE A 190 -2.52 3.50 -4.41
CA ILE A 190 -1.87 2.76 -5.49
C ILE A 190 -2.10 3.46 -6.85
N GLY A 191 -3.31 3.94 -7.09
CA GLY A 191 -3.69 4.67 -8.31
C GLY A 191 -2.85 5.92 -8.54
N LEU A 192 -2.66 6.72 -7.49
CA LEU A 192 -1.88 7.95 -7.59
C LEU A 192 -0.38 7.69 -7.77
N GLU A 193 0.17 6.68 -7.08
CA GLU A 193 1.58 6.28 -7.24
C GLU A 193 1.89 5.94 -8.70
N PHE A 194 1.09 5.06 -9.33
CA PHE A 194 1.30 4.70 -10.74
C PHE A 194 0.97 5.85 -11.69
N GLY A 195 -0.11 6.59 -11.43
CA GLY A 195 -0.49 7.73 -12.25
C GLY A 195 0.64 8.75 -12.35
N GLN A 196 1.25 9.13 -11.23
CA GLN A 196 2.35 10.08 -11.24
C GLN A 196 3.64 9.48 -11.80
N LEU A 197 3.96 8.23 -11.46
CA LEU A 197 5.10 7.51 -12.03
C LEU A 197 5.08 7.55 -13.56
N PHE A 198 3.99 7.10 -14.19
CA PHE A 198 3.93 7.03 -15.65
C PHE A 198 3.89 8.41 -16.29
N ARG A 199 3.26 9.39 -15.64
CA ARG A 199 3.35 10.78 -16.06
C ARG A 199 4.80 11.25 -16.14
N ARG A 200 5.62 10.88 -15.15
CA ARG A 200 7.05 11.21 -15.09
C ARG A 200 7.91 10.37 -16.01
N LEU A 201 7.46 9.18 -16.42
CA LEU A 201 8.14 8.41 -17.47
C LEU A 201 7.83 8.96 -18.87
N GLY A 202 6.77 9.76 -19.02
CA GLY A 202 6.45 10.49 -20.25
C GLY A 202 5.06 10.22 -20.81
N ALA A 203 4.21 9.45 -20.12
CA ALA A 203 2.84 9.20 -20.54
C ALA A 203 1.94 10.42 -20.32
N ASP A 204 0.93 10.62 -21.16
CA ASP A 204 -0.27 11.36 -20.75
C ASP A 204 -1.02 10.52 -19.70
N VAL A 205 -1.61 11.17 -18.68
CA VAL A 205 -2.31 10.45 -17.61
C VAL A 205 -3.66 11.09 -17.30
N THR A 206 -4.68 10.26 -17.17
CA THR A 206 -6.03 10.66 -16.73
C THR A 206 -6.47 9.79 -15.56
N ILE A 207 -6.79 10.41 -14.42
CA ILE A 207 -7.33 9.73 -13.24
C ILE A 207 -8.84 9.96 -13.20
N VAL A 208 -9.63 8.88 -13.12
CA VAL A 208 -11.09 8.91 -12.95
C VAL A 208 -11.43 8.39 -11.57
N GLN A 209 -12.00 9.25 -10.74
CA GLN A 209 -12.32 8.98 -9.34
C GLN A 209 -13.82 9.17 -9.09
N ARG A 210 -14.45 8.14 -8.51
CA ARG A 210 -15.89 8.16 -8.20
C ARG A 210 -16.23 9.14 -7.07
N ALA A 211 -15.36 9.27 -6.07
CA ALA A 211 -15.59 10.15 -4.93
C ALA A 211 -15.39 11.63 -5.30
N LYS A 212 -15.84 12.52 -4.41
CA LYS A 212 -15.67 13.97 -4.53
C LYS A 212 -14.22 14.44 -4.39
N GLN A 213 -13.30 13.57 -3.98
CA GLN A 213 -11.88 13.87 -3.77
C GLN A 213 -10.99 12.66 -4.09
N LEU A 214 -9.72 12.93 -4.36
CA LEU A 214 -8.65 11.93 -4.31
C LEU A 214 -8.39 11.54 -2.85
N VAL A 215 -7.74 10.39 -2.63
CA VAL A 215 -7.36 9.89 -1.29
C VAL A 215 -8.49 10.09 -0.26
N PRO A 216 -9.65 9.42 -0.44
CA PRO A 216 -10.88 9.73 0.31
C PRO A 216 -10.78 9.53 1.82
N ARG A 217 -9.71 8.88 2.31
CA ARG A 217 -9.41 8.73 3.73
C ARG A 217 -8.72 9.96 4.34
N GLU A 218 -8.19 10.87 3.54
CA GLU A 218 -7.54 12.09 4.03
C GLU A 218 -8.54 13.21 4.33
N ASP A 219 -8.10 14.18 5.13
CA ASP A 219 -8.77 15.47 5.26
C ASP A 219 -8.86 16.20 3.89
N GLU A 220 -9.90 17.02 3.72
CA GLU A 220 -10.22 17.66 2.45
C GLU A 220 -9.11 18.59 1.92
N ASP A 221 -8.43 19.31 2.83
CA ASP A 221 -7.33 20.21 2.50
C ASP A 221 -6.07 19.48 2.01
N VAL A 222 -5.75 18.34 2.63
CA VAL A 222 -4.66 17.45 2.19
C VAL A 222 -4.98 16.86 0.81
N ALA A 223 -6.21 16.37 0.62
CA ALA A 223 -6.66 15.80 -0.65
C ALA A 223 -6.67 16.84 -1.79
N GLU A 224 -7.05 18.08 -1.49
CA GLU A 224 -6.99 19.19 -2.44
C GLU A 224 -5.54 19.55 -2.80
N CYS A 225 -4.66 19.62 -1.81
CA CYS A 225 -3.23 19.88 -2.04
C CYS A 225 -2.61 18.81 -2.95
N MET A 226 -2.86 17.53 -2.68
CA MET A 226 -2.44 16.40 -3.52
C MET A 226 -2.96 16.55 -4.95
N ARG A 227 -4.25 16.85 -5.13
CA ARG A 227 -4.86 17.06 -6.45
C ARG A 227 -4.16 18.18 -7.21
N ASN A 228 -3.89 19.31 -6.56
CA ASN A 228 -3.26 20.47 -7.18
C ASN A 228 -1.84 20.13 -7.67
N ILE A 229 -1.07 19.38 -6.88
CA ILE A 229 0.27 18.89 -7.26
C ILE A 229 0.19 18.00 -8.50
N LEU A 230 -0.73 17.03 -8.53
CA LEU A 230 -0.87 16.13 -9.68
C LEU A 230 -1.31 16.86 -10.95
N VAL A 231 -2.18 17.86 -10.82
CA VAL A 231 -2.59 18.72 -11.95
C VAL A 231 -1.42 19.58 -12.44
N GLN A 232 -0.60 20.12 -11.54
CA GLN A 232 0.64 20.83 -11.89
C GLN A 232 1.63 19.93 -12.64
N ASP A 233 1.71 18.65 -12.27
CA ASP A 233 2.49 17.64 -13.01
C ASP A 233 1.89 17.33 -14.40
N GLY A 234 0.71 17.86 -14.73
CA GLY A 234 0.03 17.66 -16.01
C GLY A 234 -0.89 16.44 -16.06
N ILE A 235 -1.28 15.90 -14.90
CA ILE A 235 -2.24 14.80 -14.83
C ILE A 235 -3.66 15.35 -14.90
N THR A 236 -4.49 14.79 -15.77
CA THR A 236 -5.91 15.13 -15.84
C THR A 236 -6.67 14.38 -14.74
N VAL A 237 -7.47 15.07 -13.94
CA VAL A 237 -8.24 14.46 -12.83
C VAL A 237 -9.73 14.71 -13.01
N HIS A 238 -10.52 13.63 -13.04
CA HIS A 238 -11.98 13.66 -13.06
C HIS A 238 -12.52 13.09 -11.74
N LEU A 239 -13.02 13.98 -10.88
CA LEU A 239 -13.70 13.62 -9.64
C LEU A 239 -15.18 13.37 -9.90
N SER A 240 -15.89 12.77 -8.94
CA SER A 240 -17.32 12.51 -9.02
C SER A 240 -17.74 11.81 -10.33
N SER A 241 -16.85 10.96 -10.85
CA SER A 241 -16.97 10.38 -12.19
C SER A 241 -16.86 8.87 -12.14
N THR A 242 -17.80 8.18 -12.78
CA THR A 242 -17.87 6.71 -12.81
C THR A 242 -17.72 6.23 -14.25
N VAL A 243 -16.80 5.30 -14.49
CA VAL A 243 -16.70 4.62 -15.79
C VAL A 243 -17.89 3.68 -15.94
N ARG A 244 -18.65 3.86 -17.03
CA ARG A 244 -19.89 3.11 -17.31
C ARG A 244 -19.70 2.01 -18.33
N SER A 245 -18.81 2.22 -19.29
CA SER A 245 -18.48 1.24 -20.32
C SER A 245 -17.15 1.59 -20.97
N ILE A 246 -16.58 0.60 -21.63
CA ILE A 246 -15.43 0.75 -22.51
C ILE A 246 -15.85 0.24 -23.89
N SER A 247 -15.48 0.95 -24.95
CA SER A 247 -15.75 0.49 -26.31
C SER A 247 -14.45 0.35 -27.08
N SER A 248 -14.19 -0.83 -27.63
CA SER A 248 -13.09 -1.06 -28.56
C SER A 248 -13.28 -0.23 -29.84
N THR A 249 -12.19 0.27 -30.40
CA THR A 249 -12.22 1.07 -31.63
C THR A 249 -11.21 0.56 -32.66
N LYS A 250 -11.62 0.49 -33.92
CA LYS A 250 -10.71 0.18 -35.05
C LYS A 250 -9.89 1.43 -35.37
N GLY A 251 -8.62 1.49 -34.98
CA GLY A 251 -7.73 2.61 -35.29
C GLY A 251 -6.54 2.78 -34.32
N ALA A 252 -5.86 3.92 -34.39
CA ALA A 252 -4.69 4.24 -33.55
C ALA A 252 -5.01 4.37 -32.06
N ARG A 253 -6.30 4.55 -31.72
CA ARG A 253 -6.86 4.46 -30.38
C ARG A 253 -7.56 3.10 -30.28
N PRO A 254 -7.04 2.13 -29.52
CA PRO A 254 -7.65 0.80 -29.39
C PRO A 254 -8.97 0.80 -28.62
N PHE A 255 -9.26 1.79 -27.77
CA PHE A 255 -10.54 1.87 -27.07
C PHE A 255 -10.89 3.31 -26.62
N VAL A 256 -12.14 3.49 -26.17
CA VAL A 256 -12.68 4.73 -25.58
C VAL A 256 -13.28 4.39 -24.23
N VAL A 257 -12.91 5.16 -23.19
CA VAL A 257 -13.50 5.06 -21.85
C VAL A 257 -14.67 6.04 -21.77
N HIS A 258 -15.86 5.53 -21.43
CA HIS A 258 -17.06 6.34 -21.25
C HIS A 258 -17.29 6.55 -19.76
N ALA A 259 -17.06 7.78 -19.29
CA ALA A 259 -17.32 8.14 -17.91
C ALA A 259 -18.53 9.09 -17.82
N GLN A 260 -19.35 8.84 -16.80
CA GLN A 260 -20.45 9.71 -16.42
C GLN A 260 -20.04 10.48 -15.17
N SER A 261 -20.07 11.80 -15.27
CA SER A 261 -19.86 12.68 -14.11
C SER A 261 -21.22 12.99 -13.49
N SER A 262 -21.35 12.83 -12.17
CA SER A 262 -22.45 13.49 -11.45
C SER A 262 -22.22 15.00 -11.52
N SER A 263 -23.29 15.80 -11.55
CA SER A 263 -23.18 17.26 -11.61
C SER A 263 -22.39 17.77 -10.41
N TYR A 264 -21.12 18.08 -10.62
CA TYR A 264 -20.23 18.67 -9.62
C TYR A 264 -19.65 19.95 -10.20
N THR A 265 -19.96 21.07 -9.56
CA THR A 265 -19.39 22.37 -9.89
C THR A 265 -18.05 22.47 -9.18
N GLN A 266 -16.94 22.52 -9.95
CA GLN A 266 -15.60 22.68 -9.39
C GLN A 266 -15.47 24.01 -8.63
N PRO A 267 -15.05 24.02 -7.35
CA PRO A 267 -14.63 25.23 -6.67
C PRO A 267 -13.31 25.74 -7.27
N GLY A 268 -13.19 27.05 -7.52
CA GLY A 268 -11.89 27.71 -7.70
C GLY A 268 -11.30 27.80 -9.12
N THR A 269 -12.05 27.58 -10.20
CA THR A 269 -11.57 27.95 -11.56
C THR A 269 -12.09 29.33 -11.96
N ASP A 270 -11.15 30.24 -12.20
CA ASP A 270 -11.41 31.57 -12.78
C ASP A 270 -12.32 31.43 -14.01
N THR A 271 -13.47 32.13 -13.95
CA THR A 271 -14.70 31.80 -14.70
C THR A 271 -14.62 32.05 -16.22
N LYS A 272 -13.44 32.37 -16.75
CA LYS A 272 -13.21 32.66 -18.17
C LYS A 272 -12.49 31.54 -18.95
N LYS A 273 -12.02 30.47 -18.30
CA LYS A 273 -11.37 29.31 -18.96
C LYS A 273 -11.79 27.92 -18.44
N SER A 274 -12.88 27.80 -17.68
CA SER A 274 -13.35 26.48 -17.25
C SER A 274 -13.99 25.72 -18.43
N LYS A 275 -13.35 24.64 -18.89
CA LYS A 275 -14.02 23.64 -19.72
C LYS A 275 -15.11 23.00 -18.86
N ARG A 276 -16.38 23.36 -19.09
CA ARG A 276 -17.52 22.57 -18.61
C ARG A 276 -17.42 21.19 -19.24
N TYR A 277 -17.03 20.19 -18.46
CA TYR A 277 -17.18 18.79 -18.87
C TYR A 277 -18.67 18.46 -18.78
N GLY A 278 -19.31 18.22 -19.93
CA GLY A 278 -20.71 17.80 -19.99
C GLY A 278 -20.93 16.44 -19.30
N PRO A 279 -22.19 16.08 -19.00
CA PRO A 279 -22.54 14.88 -18.23
C PRO A 279 -22.06 13.56 -18.83
N ASN A 280 -21.74 13.54 -20.13
CA ASN A 280 -21.16 12.40 -20.85
C ASN A 280 -19.84 12.83 -21.47
N SER A 281 -18.72 12.40 -20.89
CA SER A 281 -17.38 12.67 -21.43
C SER A 281 -16.84 11.42 -22.12
N LYS A 282 -16.42 11.58 -23.38
CA LYS A 282 -15.75 10.54 -24.17
C LYS A 282 -14.27 10.83 -24.18
N TYR A 283 -13.46 9.85 -23.83
CA TYR A 283 -12.02 9.99 -23.85
C TYR A 283 -11.40 8.87 -24.71
N GLY A 284 -10.73 9.25 -25.80
CA GLY A 284 -10.11 8.29 -26.72
C GLY A 284 -8.65 8.04 -26.36
N HIS A 285 -8.26 6.77 -26.18
CA HIS A 285 -7.04 6.42 -25.44
C HIS A 285 -6.33 5.16 -25.95
N ASN A 286 -5.06 5.01 -25.55
CA ASN A 286 -4.17 3.92 -26.01
C ASN A 286 -3.93 2.78 -25.00
N SER A 287 -4.02 3.03 -23.68
CA SER A 287 -3.98 1.98 -22.64
C SER A 287 -4.87 2.36 -21.42
N VAL A 288 -5.70 1.43 -20.91
CA VAL A 288 -6.45 1.62 -19.65
C VAL A 288 -5.75 0.84 -18.55
N VAL A 289 -5.33 1.53 -17.49
CA VAL A 289 -5.06 0.84 -16.24
C VAL A 289 -6.34 0.82 -15.43
N ILE A 290 -6.80 -0.39 -15.23
CA ILE A 290 -7.90 -0.69 -14.35
C ILE A 290 -7.31 -0.91 -12.97
N MET A 291 -7.20 0.20 -12.23
CA MET A 291 -6.73 0.19 -10.84
C MET A 291 -7.91 0.00 -9.90
N SER A 292 -8.60 -1.12 -10.03
CA SER A 292 -9.56 -1.55 -9.03
C SER A 292 -8.86 -1.74 -7.69
N ASN A 293 -9.59 -1.39 -6.62
CA ASN A 293 -9.12 -1.58 -5.25
C ASN A 293 -8.72 -3.04 -5.02
N ALA A 294 -7.73 -3.25 -4.16
CA ALA A 294 -7.50 -4.56 -3.58
C ALA A 294 -8.81 -5.03 -2.92
N GLY A 295 -9.16 -6.28 -3.18
CA GLY A 295 -10.33 -6.89 -2.59
C GLY A 295 -10.25 -8.41 -2.60
N TRP A 296 -11.02 -9.01 -1.70
CA TRP A 296 -11.16 -10.45 -1.56
C TRP A 296 -11.65 -11.16 -2.85
N GLN A 297 -10.82 -12.02 -3.46
CA GLN A 297 -11.22 -12.91 -4.58
C GLN A 297 -10.45 -14.25 -4.61
N GLU A 298 -11.15 -15.31 -5.06
CA GLU A 298 -10.81 -16.71 -5.45
C GLU A 298 -9.66 -17.48 -4.76
N SER A 299 -8.46 -16.90 -4.50
CA SER A 299 -7.35 -17.68 -3.88
C SER A 299 -7.67 -18.23 -2.50
N GLN A 300 -8.48 -17.51 -1.74
CA GLN A 300 -8.91 -17.97 -0.42
C GLN A 300 -10.17 -18.85 -0.51
N GLU A 301 -10.83 -18.90 -1.67
CA GLU A 301 -11.85 -19.93 -1.95
C GLU A 301 -11.22 -21.29 -2.21
N ALA A 302 -9.99 -21.35 -2.72
CA ALA A 302 -9.23 -22.60 -2.82
C ALA A 302 -8.85 -23.21 -1.45
N LEU A 303 -8.92 -22.42 -0.37
CA LEU A 303 -8.83 -22.94 1.00
C LEU A 303 -10.15 -23.52 1.52
N LYS A 304 -11.28 -23.26 0.84
CA LYS A 304 -12.58 -23.84 1.19
C LYS A 304 -12.60 -25.31 0.78
N ASP A 305 -13.10 -26.14 1.67
CA ASP A 305 -13.49 -27.52 1.35
C ASP A 305 -14.77 -27.49 0.49
N PRO A 306 -14.77 -27.98 -0.76
CA PRO A 306 -15.96 -28.00 -1.62
C PRO A 306 -17.09 -28.87 -1.05
N GLU A 307 -16.79 -29.84 -0.19
CA GLU A 307 -17.74 -30.83 0.32
C GLU A 307 -18.33 -30.45 1.69
N SER A 308 -17.87 -29.37 2.32
CA SER A 308 -18.28 -28.99 3.68
C SER A 308 -18.47 -27.48 3.88
N GLN A 309 -19.71 -27.00 3.68
CA GLN A 309 -20.13 -25.65 4.12
C GLN A 309 -19.97 -25.45 5.65
N SER A 310 -19.98 -26.52 6.43
CA SER A 310 -19.86 -26.52 7.90
C SER A 310 -18.41 -26.44 8.42
N ARG A 311 -17.40 -26.16 7.58
CA ARG A 311 -16.01 -26.01 8.04
C ARG A 311 -15.37 -24.66 7.70
N ASN A 312 -16.12 -23.77 7.06
CA ASN A 312 -15.74 -22.40 6.75
C ASN A 312 -16.09 -21.39 7.85
N PHE A 313 -16.34 -21.84 9.10
CA PHE A 313 -16.82 -20.99 10.20
C PHE A 313 -15.88 -19.85 10.62
N TRP A 314 -14.63 -19.85 10.17
CA TRP A 314 -13.65 -18.78 10.39
C TRP A 314 -13.81 -17.59 9.43
N LEU A 315 -14.65 -17.74 8.39
CA LEU A 315 -14.97 -16.67 7.45
C LEU A 315 -16.18 -15.91 7.98
N SER A 316 -16.02 -14.62 8.29
CA SER A 316 -17.17 -13.73 8.42
C SER A 316 -17.44 -13.05 7.08
N SER A 317 -18.72 -12.83 6.81
CA SER A 317 -19.16 -11.84 5.84
C SER A 317 -19.21 -10.46 6.52
N LEU A 318 -18.56 -9.49 5.89
CA LEU A 318 -18.81 -8.04 5.93
C LEU A 318 -17.99 -7.20 6.92
N ALA A 319 -16.86 -6.66 6.44
CA ALA A 319 -16.70 -5.21 6.48
C ALA A 319 -17.68 -4.56 5.47
N GLY A 320 -18.08 -3.31 5.66
CA GLY A 320 -19.16 -2.63 4.90
C GLY A 320 -18.97 -2.49 3.37
N ASP A 321 -18.01 -3.18 2.77
CA ASP A 321 -17.66 -3.20 1.36
C ASP A 321 -17.94 -4.54 0.65
N GLY A 322 -18.51 -5.54 1.34
CA GLY A 322 -18.83 -6.84 0.72
C GLY A 322 -17.68 -7.85 0.76
N GLN A 323 -16.54 -7.53 1.38
CA GLN A 323 -15.41 -8.45 1.51
C GLN A 323 -15.56 -9.34 2.75
N SER A 324 -15.34 -10.65 2.59
CA SER A 324 -15.13 -11.57 3.72
C SER A 324 -13.70 -11.44 4.20
N HIS A 325 -13.37 -11.58 5.48
CA HIS A 325 -11.98 -11.75 5.95
C HIS A 325 -11.94 -12.91 6.94
N ILE A 326 -10.75 -13.42 7.27
CA ILE A 326 -10.62 -14.45 8.31
C ILE A 326 -10.74 -13.77 9.67
N VAL A 327 -11.73 -14.18 10.46
CA VAL A 327 -11.93 -13.66 11.82
C VAL A 327 -10.85 -14.17 12.75
N VAL A 328 -10.25 -13.27 13.51
CA VAL A 328 -9.25 -13.58 14.53
C VAL A 328 -9.52 -12.84 15.84
N ASP A 329 -9.04 -13.40 16.95
CA ASP A 329 -9.00 -12.73 18.25
C ASP A 329 -7.80 -11.75 18.36
N GLU A 330 -7.63 -11.12 19.52
CA GLU A 330 -6.54 -10.16 19.77
C GLU A 330 -5.12 -10.77 19.68
N LYS A 331 -5.04 -12.11 19.71
CA LYS A 331 -3.81 -12.91 19.58
C LYS A 331 -3.63 -13.48 18.17
N LEU A 332 -4.46 -13.05 17.21
CA LEU A 332 -4.46 -13.49 15.81
C LEU A 332 -4.93 -14.94 15.60
N GLN A 333 -5.55 -15.55 16.61
CA GLN A 333 -6.07 -16.90 16.51
C GLN A 333 -7.46 -16.89 15.91
N THR A 334 -7.70 -17.76 14.93
CA THR A 334 -9.05 -18.00 14.42
C THR A 334 -9.88 -18.75 15.47
N THR A 335 -11.18 -18.94 15.26
CA THR A 335 -11.94 -19.79 16.18
C THR A 335 -11.52 -21.29 16.10
N ALA A 336 -10.63 -21.69 15.17
CA ALA A 336 -10.03 -23.02 15.11
C ALA A 336 -8.83 -23.07 16.05
N ALA A 337 -8.84 -24.05 16.95
CA ALA A 337 -7.69 -24.29 17.83
C ALA A 337 -6.42 -24.59 17.01
N GLY A 338 -5.36 -23.81 17.25
CA GLY A 338 -4.08 -23.95 16.57
C GLY A 338 -4.02 -23.34 15.16
N VAL A 339 -5.06 -22.63 14.70
CA VAL A 339 -5.04 -21.94 13.39
C VAL A 339 -5.09 -20.43 13.60
N TYR A 340 -4.19 -19.72 12.93
CA TYR A 340 -3.99 -18.28 13.02
C TYR A 340 -4.07 -17.65 11.64
N ALA A 341 -4.46 -16.38 11.54
CA ALA A 341 -4.42 -15.63 10.28
C ALA A 341 -3.65 -14.31 10.45
N LEU A 342 -2.79 -13.99 9.46
CA LEU A 342 -1.79 -12.93 9.53
C LEU A 342 -1.77 -12.10 8.25
N GLY A 343 -1.35 -10.83 8.36
CA GLY A 343 -1.35 -9.88 7.26
C GLY A 343 -2.74 -9.62 6.71
N ASP A 344 -2.83 -9.26 5.44
CA ASP A 344 -4.06 -8.76 4.82
C ASP A 344 -5.25 -9.78 4.89
N SER A 345 -4.99 -11.08 5.11
CA SER A 345 -6.05 -12.09 5.15
C SER A 345 -7.02 -11.96 6.33
N HIS A 346 -6.62 -11.36 7.45
CA HIS A 346 -7.53 -11.13 8.60
C HIS A 346 -8.21 -9.75 8.58
N GLY A 347 -7.93 -8.93 7.55
CA GLY A 347 -8.53 -7.61 7.37
C GLY A 347 -7.81 -6.50 8.14
N GLY A 348 -8.49 -5.36 8.30
CA GLY A 348 -7.89 -4.14 8.85
C GLY A 348 -7.01 -3.39 7.83
N PRO A 349 -6.10 -2.51 8.29
CA PRO A 349 -5.22 -1.77 7.39
C PRO A 349 -4.21 -2.69 6.69
N ALA A 350 -4.39 -2.88 5.37
CA ALA A 350 -3.52 -3.68 4.52
C ALA A 350 -2.18 -2.98 4.23
N PHE A 351 -1.31 -2.91 5.24
CA PHE A 351 0.05 -2.37 5.13
C PHE A 351 1.11 -3.40 5.52
N THR A 352 2.24 -3.38 4.82
CA THR A 352 3.37 -4.32 5.06
C THR A 352 3.86 -4.31 6.51
N HIS A 353 3.95 -3.14 7.14
CA HIS A 353 4.40 -3.03 8.53
C HIS A 353 3.40 -3.62 9.53
N MET A 354 2.10 -3.66 9.19
CA MET A 354 1.09 -4.36 10.01
C MET A 354 1.32 -5.87 9.97
N SER A 355 1.67 -6.42 8.80
CA SER A 355 2.06 -7.83 8.69
C SER A 355 3.36 -8.11 9.46
N TYR A 356 4.38 -7.24 9.43
CA TYR A 356 5.55 -7.43 10.30
C TYR A 356 5.20 -7.39 11.79
N ASP A 357 4.25 -6.54 12.18
CA ASP A 357 3.79 -6.49 13.56
C ASP A 357 2.99 -7.74 13.96
N ASP A 358 2.23 -8.35 13.06
CA ASP A 358 1.59 -9.66 13.28
C ASP A 358 2.61 -10.73 13.68
N PHE A 359 3.77 -10.74 13.02
CA PHE A 359 4.86 -11.63 13.43
C PHE A 359 5.34 -11.32 14.86
N ARG A 360 5.44 -10.05 15.27
CA ARG A 360 5.83 -9.69 16.65
C ARG A 360 4.82 -10.21 17.66
N ILE A 361 3.52 -10.11 17.37
CA ILE A 361 2.44 -10.68 18.19
C ILE A 361 2.58 -12.20 18.29
N ILE A 362 2.70 -12.90 17.16
CA ILE A 362 2.84 -14.37 17.15
C ILE A 362 4.09 -14.82 17.90
N ARG A 363 5.23 -14.17 17.69
CA ARG A 363 6.47 -14.50 18.40
C ARG A 363 6.31 -14.36 19.91
N ASN A 364 5.67 -13.28 20.37
CA ASN A 364 5.46 -13.07 21.80
C ASN A 364 4.44 -14.07 22.38
N ASN A 365 3.36 -14.37 21.67
CA ASN A 365 2.28 -15.21 22.17
C ASN A 365 2.60 -16.70 22.11
N CYS A 366 3.34 -17.15 21.09
CA CYS A 366 3.55 -18.57 20.81
C CYS A 366 4.98 -19.04 21.09
N LEU A 367 5.93 -18.13 21.27
CA LEU A 367 7.35 -18.46 21.50
C LEU A 367 7.94 -17.76 22.73
N SER A 368 7.11 -17.32 23.69
CA SER A 368 7.55 -16.65 24.92
C SER A 368 8.68 -17.38 25.63
N ASP A 369 8.59 -18.71 25.72
CA ASP A 369 9.51 -19.55 26.47
C ASP A 369 10.87 -19.71 25.80
N HIS A 370 10.97 -19.33 24.52
CA HIS A 370 12.19 -19.35 23.72
C HIS A 370 12.83 -17.97 23.59
N MET A 371 12.25 -16.95 24.23
CA MET A 371 12.83 -15.61 24.28
C MET A 371 13.81 -15.51 25.46
N PRO A 372 14.96 -14.84 25.30
CA PRO A 372 15.87 -14.57 26.42
C PRO A 372 15.12 -13.88 27.56
N SER A 373 15.43 -14.23 28.81
CA SER A 373 14.81 -13.64 30.01
C SER A 373 15.04 -12.12 30.13
N THR A 374 16.04 -11.59 29.41
CA THR A 374 16.32 -10.16 29.29
C THR A 374 15.44 -9.45 28.26
N THR A 375 14.66 -10.19 27.46
CA THR A 375 13.75 -9.60 26.49
C THR A 375 12.57 -9.01 27.23
N PRO A 376 12.29 -7.69 27.10
CA PRO A 376 11.12 -7.11 27.71
C PRO A 376 9.85 -7.81 27.21
N SER A 377 8.96 -8.19 28.13
CA SER A 377 7.62 -8.62 27.75
C SER A 377 6.94 -7.45 27.05
N MET A 378 6.69 -7.58 25.74
CA MET A 378 5.94 -6.56 25.04
C MET A 378 4.47 -6.95 25.07
N ALA A 379 3.62 -6.02 25.53
CA ALA A 379 2.18 -6.09 25.40
C ALA A 379 1.74 -5.83 23.94
N THR A 380 2.30 -6.57 22.98
CA THR A 380 1.90 -6.48 21.57
C THR A 380 0.68 -7.37 21.36
N THR A 381 -0.48 -6.74 21.30
CA THR A 381 -1.75 -7.33 20.86
C THR A 381 -2.30 -6.51 19.69
N GLN A 382 -3.38 -7.00 19.06
CA GLN A 382 -4.09 -6.22 18.04
C GLN A 382 -4.51 -4.82 18.51
N VAL A 383 -4.67 -4.62 19.83
CA VAL A 383 -5.11 -3.36 20.45
C VAL A 383 -3.98 -2.55 21.10
N SER A 384 -2.72 -2.96 20.94
CA SER A 384 -1.57 -2.23 21.50
C SER A 384 -1.45 -0.81 20.93
N ARG A 385 -1.02 0.15 21.76
CA ARG A 385 -0.91 1.58 21.37
C ARG A 385 -0.06 1.79 20.10
N SER A 386 1.07 1.10 20.00
CA SER A 386 1.93 1.16 18.80
C SER A 386 1.24 0.66 17.53
N ARG A 387 0.25 -0.21 17.68
CA ARG A 387 -0.52 -0.78 16.57
C ARG A 387 -1.79 0.01 16.27
N VAL A 388 -2.38 0.68 17.26
CA VAL A 388 -3.51 1.60 17.05
C VAL A 388 -3.06 2.87 16.31
N LEU A 389 -1.83 3.33 16.56
CA LEU A 389 -1.19 4.41 15.81
C LEU A 389 -0.65 3.91 14.46
N VAL A 390 -1.53 3.41 13.59
CA VAL A 390 -1.16 2.87 12.27
C VAL A 390 -0.59 4.00 11.40
N PRO A 391 0.72 4.01 11.10
CA PRO A 391 1.27 4.98 10.18
C PRO A 391 1.04 4.52 8.74
N TYR A 392 1.08 5.44 7.78
CA TYR A 392 1.25 5.05 6.39
C TYR A 392 2.00 6.12 5.59
N CYS A 393 2.54 5.69 4.46
CA CYS A 393 3.17 6.56 3.47
C CYS A 393 2.76 6.11 2.07
N MET A 394 2.24 7.04 1.28
CA MET A 394 2.04 6.94 -0.15
C MET A 394 3.22 7.63 -0.84
N TYR A 395 3.83 6.92 -1.78
CA TYR A 395 5.10 7.31 -2.40
C TYR A 395 4.89 8.01 -3.73
N THR A 396 3.85 8.84 -3.81
CA THR A 396 3.88 9.96 -4.75
C THR A 396 5.07 10.86 -4.40
N ASP A 397 5.32 11.83 -5.24
CA ASP A 397 6.40 12.77 -5.04
C ASP A 397 5.90 14.21 -5.27
N PRO A 398 5.71 14.98 -4.19
CA PRO A 398 6.06 14.67 -2.80
C PRO A 398 5.29 13.50 -2.17
N GLN A 399 5.90 12.87 -1.16
CA GLN A 399 5.32 11.76 -0.40
C GLN A 399 4.15 12.28 0.44
N LEU A 400 3.09 11.47 0.59
CA LEU A 400 2.02 11.72 1.55
C LEU A 400 2.12 10.69 2.68
N ALA A 401 2.41 11.14 3.89
CA ALA A 401 2.47 10.30 5.07
C ALA A 401 1.53 10.79 6.16
N HIS A 402 1.00 9.87 6.95
CA HIS A 402 0.08 10.18 8.04
C HIS A 402 0.24 9.20 9.21
N VAL A 403 -0.05 9.69 10.42
CA VAL A 403 -0.22 8.89 11.63
C VAL A 403 -1.28 9.54 12.53
N GLY A 404 -2.04 8.71 13.25
CA GLY A 404 -3.01 9.16 14.24
C GLY A 404 -4.39 9.43 13.66
N LEU A 405 -5.09 10.40 14.24
CA LEU A 405 -6.45 10.77 13.89
C LEU A 405 -6.46 11.89 12.85
N HIS A 406 -7.37 11.81 11.88
CA HIS A 406 -7.62 12.91 10.96
C HIS A 406 -8.43 14.02 11.66
N ALA A 407 -8.22 15.28 11.27
CA ALA A 407 -8.90 16.41 11.89
C ALA A 407 -10.43 16.30 11.76
N ARG A 408 -10.92 15.76 10.64
CA ARG A 408 -12.36 15.49 10.41
C ARG A 408 -12.99 14.51 11.41
N ASP A 409 -12.20 13.63 12.01
CA ASP A 409 -12.67 12.59 12.93
C ASP A 409 -12.69 13.06 14.40
N LEU A 410 -12.21 14.29 14.68
CA LEU A 410 -11.99 14.82 16.02
C LEU A 410 -13.10 15.75 16.54
N ASN A 411 -14.29 15.68 15.95
CA ASN A 411 -15.43 16.52 16.34
C ASN A 411 -16.18 15.97 17.58
N GLY A 412 -16.59 16.87 18.50
CA GLY A 412 -17.59 16.55 19.53
C GLY A 412 -17.08 15.90 20.83
N GLY A 413 -15.79 16.00 21.14
CA GLY A 413 -15.19 15.44 22.37
C GLY A 413 -14.89 16.46 23.47
N ALA A 414 -14.38 15.97 24.61
CA ALA A 414 -13.90 16.80 25.73
C ALA A 414 -12.50 17.41 25.51
N ARG A 415 -11.88 17.15 24.35
CA ARG A 415 -10.54 17.61 23.98
C ARG A 415 -10.61 19.04 23.43
N GLU A 416 -9.62 19.87 23.78
CA GLU A 416 -9.47 21.19 23.15
C GLU A 416 -8.65 21.03 21.87
N VAL A 417 -9.32 20.65 20.78
CA VAL A 417 -8.64 20.30 19.53
C VAL A 417 -8.19 21.55 18.80
N LYS A 418 -6.88 21.67 18.55
CA LYS A 418 -6.29 22.69 17.66
C LYS A 418 -5.58 22.05 16.49
N THR A 419 -5.58 22.71 15.35
CA THR A 419 -4.92 22.22 14.13
C THR A 419 -3.89 23.21 13.64
N ALA A 420 -2.70 22.72 13.31
CA ALA A 420 -1.65 23.48 12.64
C ALA A 420 -1.56 23.08 11.17
N LYS A 421 -1.37 24.04 10.28
CA LYS A 421 -1.13 23.82 8.85
C LYS A 421 -0.03 24.74 8.36
N MET A 422 1.07 24.16 7.92
CA MET A 422 2.23 24.90 7.42
C MET A 422 2.59 24.42 6.02
N PRO A 423 2.67 25.31 5.00
CA PRO A 423 3.08 24.88 3.67
C PRO A 423 4.57 24.53 3.64
N MET A 424 4.94 23.56 2.79
CA MET A 424 6.35 23.16 2.63
C MET A 424 7.24 24.29 2.07
N SER A 425 6.65 25.37 1.53
CA SER A 425 7.38 26.58 1.14
C SER A 425 7.95 27.38 2.32
N TYR A 426 7.62 27.03 3.57
CA TYR A 426 8.22 27.59 4.79
C TYR A 426 9.29 26.69 5.39
N VAL A 427 9.58 25.55 4.74
CA VAL A 427 10.61 24.60 5.17
C VAL A 427 11.90 24.91 4.42
N ALA A 428 12.90 25.45 5.13
CA ALA A 428 14.16 25.90 4.55
C ALA A 428 14.80 24.82 3.66
N ARG A 429 14.91 23.59 4.18
CA ARG A 429 15.48 22.47 3.42
C ARG A 429 14.71 22.11 2.14
N ALA A 430 13.38 22.30 2.14
CA ALA A 430 12.56 22.06 0.96
C ALA A 430 12.77 23.15 -0.11
N LEU A 431 13.01 24.39 0.30
CA LEU A 431 13.39 25.49 -0.61
C LEU A 431 14.79 25.26 -1.21
N GLU A 432 15.77 24.92 -0.39
CA GLU A 432 17.16 24.67 -0.82
C GLU A 432 17.28 23.53 -1.84
N THR A 433 16.35 22.57 -1.78
CA THR A 433 16.30 21.42 -2.69
C THR A 433 15.28 21.58 -3.82
N ASP A 434 14.65 22.76 -3.91
CA ASP A 434 13.64 23.12 -4.91
C ASP A 434 12.44 22.16 -4.97
N GLU A 435 12.01 21.72 -3.79
CA GLU A 435 10.89 20.81 -3.57
C GLU A 435 9.88 21.35 -2.54
N PRO A 436 9.41 22.62 -2.66
CA PRO A 436 8.57 23.29 -1.66
C PRO A 436 7.08 22.93 -1.74
N ARG A 437 6.70 21.96 -2.57
CA ARG A 437 5.29 21.60 -2.78
C ARG A 437 4.76 20.78 -1.61
N GLY A 438 3.53 21.09 -1.20
CA GLY A 438 2.81 20.33 -0.18
C GLY A 438 2.64 21.07 1.15
N MET A 439 2.40 20.34 2.24
CA MET A 439 2.15 20.87 3.57
C MET A 439 2.51 19.88 4.68
N MET A 440 2.82 20.42 5.86
CA MET A 440 2.72 19.71 7.13
C MET A 440 1.42 20.11 7.82
N LYS A 441 0.73 19.15 8.41
CA LYS A 441 -0.50 19.34 9.17
C LYS A 441 -0.43 18.53 10.46
N ALA A 442 -0.77 19.14 11.58
CA ALA A 442 -0.86 18.45 12.86
C ALA A 442 -2.14 18.80 13.59
N THR A 443 -2.66 17.87 14.36
CA THR A 443 -3.79 18.11 15.26
C THR A 443 -3.40 17.69 16.67
N VAL A 444 -3.71 18.53 17.65
CA VAL A 444 -3.30 18.36 19.04
C VAL A 444 -4.47 18.60 19.99
N ASP A 445 -4.39 18.05 21.19
CA ASP A 445 -5.16 18.52 22.33
C ASP A 445 -4.38 19.65 23.02
N ALA A 446 -4.83 20.88 22.83
CA ALA A 446 -4.14 22.08 23.30
C ALA A 446 -4.01 22.13 24.82
N LYS A 447 -4.94 21.50 25.56
CA LYS A 447 -4.91 21.48 27.03
C LYS A 447 -3.87 20.50 27.56
N THR A 448 -3.75 19.33 26.95
CA THR A 448 -2.89 18.24 27.45
C THR A 448 -1.54 18.16 26.74
N GLY A 449 -1.39 18.87 25.63
CA GLY A 449 -0.22 18.81 24.74
C GLY A 449 -0.14 17.55 23.89
N GLU A 450 -1.12 16.65 23.97
CA GLU A 450 -1.12 15.40 23.22
C GLU A 450 -1.20 15.66 21.72
N ILE A 451 -0.31 15.02 20.96
CA ILE A 451 -0.39 14.99 19.49
C ILE A 451 -1.41 13.93 19.10
N LEU A 452 -2.49 14.34 18.43
CA LEU A 452 -3.61 13.48 18.05
C LEU A 452 -3.43 12.90 16.65
N GLY A 453 -2.83 13.67 15.75
CA GLY A 453 -2.55 13.23 14.40
C GLY A 453 -1.59 14.15 13.67
N PHE A 454 -0.92 13.60 12.66
CA PHE A 454 0.05 14.31 11.84
C PHE A 454 0.01 13.81 10.41
N THR A 455 -0.01 14.74 9.46
CA THR A 455 0.13 14.49 8.03
C THR A 455 1.29 15.30 7.49
N CYS A 456 2.16 14.68 6.70
CA CYS A 456 3.14 15.38 5.88
C CYS A 456 2.94 15.01 4.42
N LEU A 457 2.58 16.00 3.61
CA LEU A 457 2.67 15.96 2.17
C LEU A 457 3.93 16.76 1.78
N GLY A 458 5.05 16.09 1.57
CA GLY A 458 6.34 16.75 1.35
C GLY A 458 7.46 15.79 0.93
N MET A 459 8.61 16.34 0.54
CA MET A 459 9.84 15.55 0.40
C MET A 459 10.15 14.84 1.72
N GLU A 460 10.47 13.53 1.66
CA GLU A 460 10.68 12.67 2.83
C GLU A 460 9.58 12.74 3.91
N GLY A 461 8.33 12.99 3.49
CA GLY A 461 7.20 13.09 4.42
C GLY A 461 7.02 11.84 5.30
N GLY A 462 7.38 10.66 4.79
CA GLY A 462 7.38 9.40 5.56
C GLY A 462 8.36 9.42 6.74
N GLU A 463 9.55 9.99 6.56
CA GLU A 463 10.56 10.08 7.62
C GLU A 463 10.16 11.12 8.67
N ILE A 464 9.63 12.27 8.25
CA ILE A 464 9.14 13.31 9.17
C ILE A 464 7.97 12.79 10.00
N MET A 465 7.03 12.09 9.36
CA MET A 465 5.91 11.44 10.05
C MET A 465 6.41 10.40 11.06
N SER A 466 7.45 9.61 10.73
CA SER A 466 8.01 8.61 11.65
C SER A 466 8.63 9.24 12.91
N ILE A 467 9.17 10.45 12.81
CA ILE A 467 9.63 11.23 13.98
C ILE A 467 8.44 11.59 14.87
N VAL A 468 7.34 12.10 14.29
CA VAL A 468 6.14 12.44 15.05
C VAL A 468 5.46 11.20 15.63
N GLN A 469 5.43 10.09 14.90
CA GLN A 469 4.97 8.79 15.42
C GLN A 469 5.79 8.38 16.66
N THR A 470 7.11 8.53 16.61
CA THR A 470 8.00 8.21 17.75
C THR A 470 7.66 9.08 18.95
N ALA A 471 7.41 10.38 18.73
CA ALA A 471 6.96 11.29 19.79
C ALA A 471 5.60 10.86 20.38
N MET A 472 4.63 10.48 19.54
CA MET A 472 3.33 9.97 19.99
C MET A 472 3.43 8.67 20.79
N MET A 473 4.34 7.77 20.40
CA MET A 473 4.63 6.52 21.13
C MET A 473 5.32 6.78 22.47
N GLY A 474 6.19 7.79 22.53
CA GLY A 474 6.86 8.24 23.76
C GLY A 474 6.02 9.18 24.62
N GLU A 475 4.77 9.46 24.21
CA GLU A 475 3.85 10.39 24.90
C GLU A 475 4.40 11.81 25.05
N LEU A 476 5.34 12.19 24.18
CA LEU A 476 5.87 13.54 24.12
C LEU A 476 4.78 14.51 23.71
N LYS A 477 4.90 15.74 24.20
CA LYS A 477 3.98 16.82 23.91
C LYS A 477 4.43 17.58 22.68
N TRP A 478 3.50 18.23 21.99
CA TRP A 478 3.85 19.01 20.81
C TRP A 478 4.86 20.13 21.11
N TRP A 479 4.80 20.74 22.31
CA TRP A 479 5.78 21.74 22.74
C TRP A 479 7.17 21.15 23.03
N ASP A 480 7.28 19.84 23.29
CA ASP A 480 8.60 19.18 23.39
C ASP A 480 9.28 19.13 22.02
N LEU A 481 8.49 18.92 20.94
CA LEU A 481 8.99 19.01 19.56
C LEU A 481 9.27 20.47 19.16
N GLU A 482 8.45 21.41 19.61
CA GLU A 482 8.65 22.86 19.42
C GLU A 482 9.96 23.35 20.05
N ALA A 483 10.27 22.90 21.26
CA ALA A 483 11.44 23.35 22.02
C ALA A 483 12.73 22.56 21.72
N ALA A 484 12.65 21.48 20.94
CA ALA A 484 13.80 20.64 20.64
C ALA A 484 14.85 21.36 19.77
N VAL A 485 16.12 21.01 19.97
CA VAL A 485 17.24 21.46 19.15
C VAL A 485 17.40 20.51 17.97
N TRP A 486 16.99 20.94 16.79
CA TRP A 486 17.12 20.17 15.55
C TRP A 486 18.37 20.56 14.77
N ALA A 487 18.89 19.63 13.97
CA ALA A 487 19.98 19.92 13.05
C ALA A 487 19.52 20.86 11.93
N HIS A 488 20.38 21.80 11.53
CA HIS A 488 20.09 22.80 10.50
C HIS A 488 21.07 22.69 9.30
N PRO A 489 20.58 22.77 8.04
CA PRO A 489 19.19 22.73 7.61
C PRO A 489 18.69 21.28 7.47
N THR A 490 17.55 20.94 8.08
CA THR A 490 16.91 19.62 7.91
C THR A 490 15.40 19.74 7.87
N LEU A 491 14.71 18.80 7.22
CA LEU A 491 13.25 18.83 7.13
C LEU A 491 12.57 18.78 8.52
N ALA A 492 13.15 18.01 9.45
CA ALA A 492 12.62 17.84 10.80
C ALA A 492 12.67 19.13 11.64
N GLU A 493 13.60 20.06 11.35
CA GLU A 493 13.68 21.35 12.06
C GLU A 493 12.39 22.18 11.93
N SER A 494 11.61 21.94 10.88
CA SER A 494 10.35 22.63 10.66
C SER A 494 9.27 22.22 11.68
N LEU A 495 9.50 21.16 12.46
CA LEU A 495 8.71 20.88 13.64
C LEU A 495 8.87 21.96 14.72
N ASN A 496 9.90 22.81 14.74
CA ASN A 496 9.89 23.99 15.62
C ASN A 496 8.78 24.98 15.20
N ASN A 497 8.62 25.19 13.88
CA ASN A 497 7.77 26.25 13.34
C ASN A 497 6.32 25.82 13.17
N LEU A 498 6.08 24.53 12.90
CA LEU A 498 4.74 23.99 12.62
C LEU A 498 3.72 24.38 13.70
N TRP A 499 4.10 24.29 14.98
CA TRP A 499 3.18 24.53 16.08
C TRP A 499 2.78 25.99 16.25
N GLY A 500 3.57 26.93 15.71
CA GLY A 500 3.19 28.33 15.63
C GLY A 500 1.95 28.60 14.75
N TYR A 501 1.50 27.60 13.98
CA TYR A 501 0.29 27.66 13.14
C TYR A 501 -0.96 27.07 13.81
N LEU A 502 -0.91 26.72 15.10
CA LEU A 502 -2.07 26.16 15.81
C LEU A 502 -3.22 27.18 15.90
N GLU A 503 -4.34 26.88 15.23
CA GLU A 503 -5.60 27.62 15.27
C GLU A 503 -6.72 26.86 15.98
#